data_AF-A0A447JP06-F1
#
_entry.id   AF-A0A447JP06-F1
#
_cell.length_a   1.000
_cell.length_b   1.000
_cell.length_c   1.000
_cell.angle_alpha   90.00
_cell.angle_beta   90.00
_cell.angle_gamma   90.00
#
_symmetry.space_group_name_H-M   'P 1'
#
loop_
_entity.id
_entity.type
_entity.pdbx_description
1 polymer ?
#
loop_
_entity_poly.entity_id
_entity_poly.type
_entity_poly.pdbx_seq_one_letter_code
_entity_poly.pdbx_strand_id
1 'polypeptide(L)'
;MKTGAACWRLARRKPGTTEAQCNYYYAKWSTGQTEAAWQGAKDLWLTGKSQPNACDKLFSVWRASGKQDPLAYLERIRLAMKAGNTGLVTVLADRCRRNIKRSPQRSLPLANDPNNVLTFARTTGATDFTRQMAEVAFASVRPPGRGKCASDDPLAGTGAET
;
A
#
# COMPACT_ATOMS: atom_id res chain seq x y z
N MET A 1 -24.53 -38.35 7.21
CA MET A 1 -24.10 -37.35 6.20
C MET A 1 -25.22 -36.32 6.04
N LYS A 2 -25.07 -35.12 6.62
CA LYS A 2 -25.97 -33.98 6.35
C LYS A 2 -25.09 -32.79 5.97
N THR A 3 -25.46 -32.18 4.85
CA THR A 3 -24.73 -31.23 4.01
C THR A 3 -24.44 -29.89 4.70
N GLY A 4 -23.19 -29.66 5.07
CA GLY A 4 -22.68 -28.39 5.62
C GLY A 4 -22.30 -27.37 4.54
N ALA A 5 -23.12 -27.18 3.49
CA ALA A 5 -22.77 -26.36 2.32
C ALA A 5 -23.68 -25.12 2.10
N ALA A 6 -24.55 -24.76 3.04
CA ALA A 6 -25.55 -23.72 2.81
C ALA A 6 -25.17 -22.30 3.28
N CYS A 7 -24.10 -22.14 4.08
CA CYS A 7 -23.76 -20.84 4.68
C CYS A 7 -22.76 -19.98 3.87
N TRP A 8 -22.46 -20.38 2.63
CA TRP A 8 -21.57 -19.62 1.72
C TRP A 8 -22.28 -19.09 0.48
N ARG A 9 -23.58 -18.78 0.59
CA ARG A 9 -24.27 -18.01 -0.45
C ARG A 9 -23.71 -16.59 -0.40
N LEU A 10 -22.61 -16.39 -1.15
CA LEU A 10 -21.90 -15.14 -1.41
C LEU A 10 -22.81 -13.94 -1.16
N ALA A 11 -22.42 -13.08 -0.21
CA ALA A 11 -23.08 -11.79 -0.04
C ALA A 11 -23.14 -11.11 -1.41
N ARG A 12 -24.31 -11.01 -2.04
CA ARG A 12 -24.43 -10.43 -3.39
C ARG A 12 -24.03 -8.95 -3.40
N ARG A 13 -23.99 -8.31 -2.22
CA ARG A 13 -23.65 -6.91 -2.03
C ARG A 13 -22.38 -6.79 -1.20
N LYS A 14 -21.50 -5.87 -1.59
CA LYS A 14 -20.30 -5.49 -0.81
C LYS A 14 -20.74 -5.04 0.59
N PRO A 15 -20.16 -5.60 1.67
CA PRO A 15 -20.53 -5.25 3.04
C PRO A 15 -19.98 -3.88 3.46
N GLY A 16 -20.55 -3.31 4.52
CA GLY A 16 -20.23 -1.95 4.96
C GLY A 16 -18.88 -1.81 5.69
N THR A 17 -18.51 -2.77 6.54
CA THR A 17 -17.26 -2.68 7.33
C THR A 17 -16.05 -3.18 6.54
N THR A 18 -14.88 -2.57 6.77
CA THR A 18 -13.62 -2.98 6.12
C THR A 18 -13.30 -4.44 6.37
N GLU A 19 -13.50 -4.93 7.60
CA GLU A 19 -13.25 -6.33 7.96
C GLU A 19 -14.13 -7.29 7.14
N ALA A 20 -15.44 -7.00 7.04
CA ALA A 20 -16.34 -7.80 6.25
C ALA A 20 -16.00 -7.73 4.75
N GLN A 21 -15.54 -6.57 4.25
CA GLN A 21 -15.09 -6.44 2.86
C GLN A 21 -13.87 -7.31 2.58
N CYS A 22 -12.92 -7.39 3.51
CA CYS A 22 -11.75 -8.26 3.38
C CYS A 22 -12.15 -9.74 3.30
N ASN A 23 -13.05 -10.19 4.17
CA ASN A 23 -13.59 -11.55 4.12
C ASN A 23 -14.39 -11.80 2.82
N TYR A 24 -15.17 -10.81 2.37
CA TYR A 24 -15.96 -10.87 1.15
C TYR A 24 -15.09 -11.08 -0.10
N TYR A 25 -14.04 -10.29 -0.29
CA TYR A 25 -13.15 -10.45 -1.44
C TYR A 25 -12.27 -11.70 -1.35
N TYR A 26 -11.94 -12.15 -0.13
CA TYR A 26 -11.29 -13.45 0.05
C TYR A 26 -12.20 -14.61 -0.40
N ALA A 27 -13.50 -14.57 -0.06
CA ALA A 27 -14.48 -15.54 -0.51
C ALA A 27 -14.74 -15.48 -2.03
N LYS A 28 -14.66 -14.28 -2.64
CA LYS A 28 -14.70 -14.13 -4.11
C LYS A 28 -13.52 -14.85 -4.76
N TRP A 29 -12.31 -14.67 -4.23
CA TRP A 29 -11.13 -15.37 -4.73
C TRP A 29 -11.28 -16.90 -4.59
N SER A 30 -11.72 -17.40 -3.43
CA SER A 30 -11.86 -18.84 -3.19
C SER A 30 -12.95 -19.52 -4.03
N THR A 31 -13.86 -18.74 -4.63
CA THR A 31 -14.93 -19.23 -5.52
C THR A 31 -14.64 -18.99 -7.00
N GLY A 32 -13.39 -18.64 -7.35
CA GLY A 32 -12.94 -18.45 -8.73
C GLY A 32 -13.22 -17.06 -9.31
N GLN A 33 -13.85 -16.15 -8.57
CA GLN A 33 -14.09 -14.76 -8.99
C GLN A 33 -12.85 -13.89 -8.72
N THR A 34 -11.72 -14.28 -9.31
CA THR A 34 -10.39 -13.73 -8.99
C THR A 34 -10.25 -12.27 -9.37
N GLU A 35 -10.78 -11.84 -10.52
CA GLU A 35 -10.69 -10.45 -10.98
C GLU A 35 -11.39 -9.47 -10.01
N ALA A 36 -12.63 -9.78 -9.63
CA ALA A 36 -13.38 -9.01 -8.64
C ALA A 36 -12.68 -9.01 -7.26
N ALA A 37 -12.05 -10.12 -6.88
CA ALA A 37 -11.26 -10.19 -5.66
C ALA A 37 -10.02 -9.29 -5.70
N TRP A 38 -9.32 -9.21 -6.82
CA TRP A 38 -8.12 -8.38 -6.99
C TRP A 38 -8.43 -6.90 -7.05
N GLN A 39 -9.52 -6.51 -7.72
CA GLN A 39 -10.00 -5.12 -7.69
C GLN A 39 -10.32 -4.70 -6.25
N GLY A 40 -11.07 -5.52 -5.52
CA GLY A 40 -11.36 -5.25 -4.10
C GLY A 40 -10.14 -5.26 -3.20
N ALA A 41 -9.20 -6.18 -3.42
CA ALA A 41 -7.93 -6.21 -2.69
C ALA A 41 -7.12 -4.93 -2.92
N LYS A 42 -7.08 -4.42 -4.16
CA LYS A 42 -6.40 -3.16 -4.49
C LYS A 42 -7.03 -1.97 -3.77
N ASP A 43 -8.36 -1.85 -3.80
CA ASP A 43 -9.09 -0.78 -3.10
C ASP A 43 -8.81 -0.80 -1.59
N LEU A 44 -8.80 -1.99 -0.99
CA LEU A 44 -8.52 -2.18 0.43
C LEU A 44 -7.04 -2.00 0.79
N TRP A 45 -6.14 -2.08 -0.19
CA TRP A 45 -4.70 -2.01 0.00
C TRP A 45 -4.16 -0.59 -0.04
N LEU A 46 -4.69 0.28 -0.92
CA LEU A 46 -4.20 1.64 -1.16
C LEU A 46 -4.60 2.63 -0.06
N THR A 47 -4.08 2.39 1.16
CA THR A 47 -4.27 3.23 2.33
C THR A 47 -3.02 3.21 3.22
N GLY A 48 -2.74 4.34 3.88
CA GLY A 48 -1.68 4.45 4.89
C GLY A 48 -2.07 3.93 6.28
N LYS A 49 -3.32 3.49 6.44
CA LYS A 49 -3.84 2.96 7.70
C LYS A 49 -3.57 1.46 7.82
N SER A 50 -3.41 0.99 9.05
CA SER A 50 -3.42 -0.43 9.36
C SER A 50 -4.82 -0.99 9.07
N GLN A 51 -4.87 -2.09 8.32
CA GLN A 51 -6.13 -2.76 7.98
C GLN A 51 -6.41 -3.89 8.98
N PRO A 52 -7.68 -4.31 9.16
CA PRO A 52 -8.03 -5.44 10.01
C PRO A 52 -7.26 -6.71 9.65
N ASN A 53 -6.98 -7.57 10.64
CA ASN A 53 -6.30 -8.86 10.43
C ASN A 53 -7.02 -9.76 9.40
N ALA A 54 -8.33 -9.60 9.22
CA ALA A 54 -9.10 -10.30 8.18
C ALA A 54 -8.56 -10.05 6.76
N CYS A 55 -7.92 -8.90 6.52
CA CYS A 55 -7.35 -8.53 5.23
C CYS A 55 -6.04 -9.24 4.92
N ASP A 56 -5.36 -9.80 5.93
CA ASP A 56 -4.05 -10.44 5.74
C ASP A 56 -4.12 -11.63 4.78
N LYS A 57 -5.17 -12.46 4.90
CA LYS A 57 -5.38 -13.61 4.03
C LYS A 57 -5.59 -13.17 2.58
N LEU A 58 -6.46 -12.17 2.35
CA LEU A 58 -6.72 -11.58 1.04
C LEU A 58 -5.44 -11.02 0.41
N PHE A 59 -4.69 -10.20 1.14
CA PHE A 59 -3.46 -9.61 0.64
C PHE A 59 -2.34 -10.64 0.44
N SER A 60 -2.33 -11.72 1.20
CA SER A 60 -1.39 -12.82 1.01
C SER A 60 -1.67 -13.56 -0.29
N VAL A 61 -2.91 -13.95 -0.56
CA VAL A 61 -3.26 -14.68 -1.79
C VAL A 61 -3.15 -13.79 -3.03
N TRP A 62 -3.49 -12.50 -2.92
CA TRP A 62 -3.29 -11.53 -4.01
C TRP A 62 -1.82 -11.40 -4.39
N ARG A 63 -0.92 -11.33 -3.40
CA ARG A 63 0.53 -11.34 -3.64
C ARG A 63 1.02 -12.63 -4.24
N ALA A 64 0.64 -13.77 -3.67
CA ALA A 64 1.06 -15.08 -4.14
C ALA A 64 0.60 -15.36 -5.58
N SER A 65 -0.49 -14.72 -6.04
CA SER A 65 -0.97 -14.83 -7.41
C SER A 65 -0.06 -14.18 -8.47
N GLY A 66 0.89 -13.34 -8.05
CA GLY A 66 1.68 -12.51 -8.97
C GLY A 66 0.90 -11.38 -9.65
N LYS A 67 -0.39 -11.20 -9.33
CA LYS A 67 -1.24 -10.12 -9.88
C LYS A 67 -1.20 -8.82 -9.07
N GLN A 68 -0.46 -8.79 -7.96
CA GLN A 68 -0.23 -7.54 -7.27
C GLN A 68 0.83 -6.74 -8.03
N ASP A 69 0.41 -5.59 -8.56
CA ASP A 69 1.31 -4.61 -9.16
C ASP A 69 2.40 -4.21 -8.15
N PRO A 70 3.69 -4.37 -8.49
CA PRO A 70 4.79 -3.89 -7.65
C PRO A 70 4.66 -2.42 -7.25
N LEU A 71 4.11 -1.56 -8.13
CA LEU A 71 3.89 -0.15 -7.82
C LEU A 71 2.81 0.06 -6.76
N ALA A 72 1.75 -0.78 -6.73
CA ALA A 72 0.74 -0.71 -5.68
C ALA A 72 1.31 -1.04 -4.29
N TYR A 73 2.32 -1.92 -4.22
CA TYR A 73 3.02 -2.20 -2.96
C TYR A 73 3.82 -0.98 -2.49
N LEU A 74 4.57 -0.36 -3.39
CA LEU A 74 5.35 0.85 -3.11
C LEU A 74 4.43 2.01 -2.69
N GLU A 75 3.30 2.17 -3.36
CA GLU A 75 2.34 3.22 -3.06
C GLU A 75 1.77 3.10 -1.65
N ARG A 76 1.51 1.88 -1.16
CA ARG A 76 1.08 1.70 0.23
C ARG A 76 2.13 2.14 1.25
N ILE A 77 3.41 1.90 0.97
CA ILE A 77 4.50 2.38 1.81
C ILE A 77 4.52 3.91 1.84
N ARG A 78 4.40 4.55 0.67
CA ARG A 78 4.33 6.01 0.55
C ARG A 78 3.13 6.58 1.33
N LEU A 79 1.96 5.96 1.21
CA LEU A 79 0.77 6.36 1.96
C LEU A 79 0.94 6.17 3.47
N ALA A 80 1.57 5.08 3.91
CA ALA A 80 1.85 4.83 5.32
C ALA A 80 2.83 5.87 5.89
N MET A 81 3.87 6.24 5.14
CA MET A 81 4.76 7.34 5.51
C MET A 81 4.04 8.68 5.59
N LYS A 82 3.19 9.01 4.60
CA LYS A 82 2.38 10.24 4.62
C LYS A 82 1.41 10.28 5.81
N ALA A 83 0.93 9.12 6.26
CA ALA A 83 0.07 9.00 7.43
C ALA A 83 0.84 8.96 8.77
N GLY A 84 2.18 9.02 8.76
CA GLY A 84 3.00 8.87 9.96
C GLY A 84 2.96 7.47 10.59
N ASN A 85 2.48 6.46 9.87
CA ASN A 85 2.33 5.09 10.37
C ASN A 85 3.63 4.30 10.17
N THR A 86 4.64 4.62 10.97
CA THR A 86 5.98 4.04 10.89
C THR A 86 5.99 2.53 11.12
N GLY A 87 5.14 2.02 12.02
CA GLY A 87 4.97 0.59 12.25
C GLY A 87 4.53 -0.17 11.00
N LEU A 88 3.57 0.38 10.24
CA LEU A 88 3.14 -0.21 8.98
C LEU A 88 4.25 -0.17 7.92
N VAL A 89 5.00 0.93 7.84
CA VAL A 89 6.15 1.02 6.91
C VAL A 89 7.18 -0.05 7.22
N THR A 90 7.50 -0.26 8.50
CA THR A 90 8.44 -1.29 8.94
C THR A 90 8.00 -2.68 8.52
N VAL A 91 6.75 -3.05 8.83
CA VAL A 91 6.18 -4.35 8.44
C VAL A 91 6.20 -4.56 6.93
N LEU A 92 5.86 -3.53 6.14
CA LEU A 92 5.84 -3.61 4.68
C LEU A 92 7.24 -3.75 4.09
N ALA A 93 8.23 -3.01 4.61
CA ALA A 93 9.60 -3.06 4.15
C ALA A 93 10.28 -4.42 4.48
N ASP A 94 10.04 -4.95 5.68
CA ASP A 94 10.55 -6.26 6.11
C ASP A 94 9.98 -7.39 5.24
N ARG A 95 8.69 -7.30 4.91
CA ARG A 95 8.01 -8.27 4.07
C ARG A 95 8.49 -8.20 2.60
N CYS A 96 8.98 -7.06 2.16
CA CYS A 96 9.60 -6.89 0.84
C CYS A 96 10.96 -7.55 0.70
N ARG A 97 11.76 -7.67 1.78
CA ARG A 97 13.09 -8.34 1.73
C ARG A 97 13.04 -9.74 1.15
N ARG A 98 11.90 -10.42 1.25
CA ARG A 98 11.73 -11.83 0.91
C ARG A 98 11.17 -12.09 -0.49
N ASN A 99 10.58 -11.11 -1.19
CA ASN A 99 9.72 -11.42 -2.35
C ASN A 99 9.75 -10.44 -3.55
N ILE A 100 10.39 -9.26 -3.48
CA ILE A 100 10.36 -8.28 -4.60
C ILE A 100 11.80 -7.86 -4.98
N LYS A 101 12.18 -7.99 -6.26
CA LYS A 101 13.53 -7.65 -6.78
C LYS A 101 13.84 -6.13 -6.81
N ARG A 102 12.83 -5.26 -6.66
CA ARG A 102 12.98 -3.80 -6.42
C ARG A 102 12.82 -3.52 -4.93
N SER A 103 13.78 -2.84 -4.30
CA SER A 103 13.91 -2.79 -2.84
C SER A 103 13.32 -1.52 -2.20
N PRO A 104 12.06 -1.54 -1.70
CA PRO A 104 11.53 -0.46 -0.86
C PRO A 104 12.14 -0.40 0.54
N GLN A 105 13.00 -1.35 0.93
CA GLN A 105 13.69 -1.32 2.23
C GLN A 105 14.44 -0.01 2.47
N ARG A 106 14.87 0.63 1.38
CA ARG A 106 15.53 1.93 1.41
C ARG A 106 14.68 3.00 2.11
N SER A 107 13.35 2.86 2.15
CA SER A 107 12.44 3.81 2.83
C SER A 107 12.41 3.71 4.36
N LEU A 108 12.92 2.63 4.96
CA LEU A 108 12.89 2.40 6.41
C LEU A 108 13.54 3.52 7.23
N PRO A 109 14.78 3.99 6.92
CA PRO A 109 15.40 5.07 7.68
C PRO A 109 14.59 6.36 7.63
N LEU A 110 13.96 6.66 6.49
CA LEU A 110 13.11 7.84 6.31
C LEU A 110 11.80 7.78 7.08
N ALA A 111 11.22 6.59 7.16
CA ALA A 111 9.99 6.38 7.92
C ALA A 111 10.25 6.52 9.42
N ASN A 112 11.36 6.00 9.92
CA ASN A 112 11.70 6.03 11.34
C ASN A 112 12.20 7.41 11.79
N ASP A 113 13.01 8.09 10.96
CA ASP A 113 13.50 9.43 11.23
C ASP A 113 13.56 10.25 9.92
N PRO A 114 12.60 11.14 9.69
CA PRO A 114 12.54 11.93 8.46
C PRO A 114 13.68 12.96 8.36
N ASN A 115 14.46 13.23 9.41
CA ASN A 115 15.66 14.08 9.34
C ASN A 115 16.82 13.39 8.60
N ASN A 116 16.78 12.08 8.41
CA ASN A 116 17.79 11.33 7.65
C ASN A 116 17.67 11.48 6.13
N VAL A 117 16.83 12.40 5.64
CA VAL A 117 16.56 12.59 4.22
C VAL A 117 17.81 12.88 3.37
N LEU A 118 18.77 13.64 3.90
CA LEU A 118 20.05 13.90 3.22
C LEU A 118 20.93 12.64 3.12
N THR A 119 21.03 11.88 4.21
CA THR A 119 21.77 10.62 4.26
C THR A 119 21.16 9.59 3.31
N PHE A 120 19.84 9.50 3.29
CA PHE A 120 19.10 8.65 2.37
C PHE A 120 19.33 9.05 0.92
N ALA A 121 19.20 10.32 0.55
CA ALA A 121 19.38 10.77 -0.82
C ALA A 121 20.79 10.44 -1.37
N ARG A 122 21.81 10.45 -0.49
CA ARG A 122 23.19 10.12 -0.85
C ARG A 122 23.45 8.61 -0.97
N THR A 123 22.77 7.80 -0.17
CA THR A 123 23.02 6.35 -0.06
C THR A 123 22.02 5.51 -0.85
N THR A 124 20.91 6.12 -1.29
CA THR A 124 19.87 5.46 -2.07
C THR A 124 19.91 5.92 -3.52
N GLY A 125 20.02 4.96 -4.44
CA GLY A 125 20.07 5.25 -5.87
C GLY A 125 18.81 6.00 -6.31
N ALA A 126 18.99 6.98 -7.19
CA ALA A 126 17.92 7.87 -7.64
C ALA A 126 16.91 7.12 -8.52
N THR A 127 15.72 6.93 -7.98
CA THR A 127 14.52 6.42 -8.66
C THR A 127 13.33 7.33 -8.35
N ASP A 128 12.27 7.27 -9.15
CA ASP A 128 11.06 8.07 -8.90
C ASP A 128 10.44 7.74 -7.54
N PHE A 129 10.48 6.48 -7.14
CA PHE A 129 10.04 6.07 -5.81
C PHE A 129 10.87 6.73 -4.70
N THR A 130 12.21 6.66 -4.75
CA THR A 130 13.06 7.28 -3.73
C THR A 130 12.91 8.80 -3.68
N ARG A 131 12.65 9.45 -4.82
CA ARG A 131 12.37 10.90 -4.88
C ARG A 131 11.08 11.24 -4.13
N GLN A 132 9.99 10.51 -4.42
CA GLN A 132 8.72 10.67 -3.71
C GLN A 132 8.84 10.39 -2.20
N MET A 133 9.64 9.40 -1.80
CA MET A 133 9.86 9.14 -0.37
C MET A 133 10.60 10.29 0.31
N ALA A 134 11.62 10.87 -0.34
CA ALA A 134 12.34 12.03 0.18
C ALA A 134 11.43 13.25 0.32
N GLU A 135 10.57 13.52 -0.67
CA GLU A 135 9.57 14.60 -0.61
C GLU A 135 8.61 14.43 0.58
N VAL A 136 8.08 13.22 0.79
CA VAL A 136 7.21 12.93 1.94
C VAL A 136 7.94 13.14 3.26
N ALA A 137 9.22 12.74 3.36
CA ALA A 137 10.02 12.94 4.57
C ALA A 137 10.35 14.42 4.83
N PHE A 138 10.70 15.19 3.79
CA PHE A 138 10.89 16.63 3.92
C PHE A 138 9.61 17.34 4.38
N ALA A 139 8.45 16.93 3.85
CA ALA A 139 7.18 17.51 4.23
C ALA A 139 6.82 17.26 5.71
N SER A 140 7.23 16.12 6.28
CA SER A 140 6.90 15.76 7.66
C SER A 140 7.74 16.48 8.73
N VAL A 141 8.92 17.01 8.37
CA VAL A 141 9.78 17.82 9.28
C VAL A 141 9.53 19.32 9.20
N ARG A 142 8.60 19.77 8.33
CA ARG A 142 8.31 21.20 8.16
C ARG A 142 7.61 21.76 9.42
N PRO A 143 8.13 22.84 10.05
CA PRO A 143 7.46 23.46 11.19
C PRO A 143 6.06 23.97 10.80
N PRO A 144 5.04 23.84 11.67
CA PRO A 144 3.74 24.46 11.44
C PRO A 144 3.91 25.99 11.41
N GLY A 145 3.44 26.64 10.33
CA GLY A 145 3.42 28.11 10.23
C GLY A 145 4.22 28.73 9.06
N ARG A 146 4.94 27.95 8.25
CA ARG A 146 5.44 28.42 6.95
C ARG A 146 4.51 27.93 5.84
N GLY A 147 3.92 28.87 5.11
CA GLY A 147 2.99 28.62 4.01
C GLY A 147 3.51 27.54 3.08
N LYS A 148 2.59 26.72 2.54
CA LYS A 148 2.91 25.71 1.54
C LYS A 148 3.74 26.38 0.43
N CYS A 149 4.95 25.91 0.18
CA CYS A 149 5.59 26.23 -1.09
C CYS A 149 4.63 25.75 -2.18
N ALA A 150 4.23 26.65 -3.06
CA ALA A 150 3.34 26.37 -4.17
C ALA A 150 4.06 25.47 -5.19
N SER A 151 4.17 24.18 -4.89
CA SER A 151 4.63 23.14 -5.80
C SER A 151 4.10 21.75 -5.46
N ASP A 152 3.17 21.64 -4.50
CA ASP A 152 2.58 20.36 -4.06
C ASP A 152 1.41 19.90 -4.98
N ASP A 153 1.64 19.83 -6.29
CA ASP A 153 0.78 19.06 -7.21
C ASP A 153 1.62 18.39 -8.32
N PRO A 154 2.01 17.11 -8.17
CA PRO A 154 2.52 16.32 -9.29
C PRO A 154 1.44 15.45 -9.96
N LEU A 155 0.14 15.71 -9.76
CA LEU A 155 -0.94 14.88 -10.34
C LEU A 155 -2.03 15.68 -11.08
N ALA A 156 -1.68 16.77 -11.75
CA ALA A 156 -2.61 17.43 -12.67
C ALA A 156 -1.93 17.85 -13.99
N GLY A 157 -2.19 17.06 -15.03
CA GLY A 157 -1.98 17.38 -16.46
C GLY A 157 -0.57 17.07 -16.99
N THR A 158 -0.34 16.59 -18.21
CA THR A 158 -1.13 16.25 -19.40
C THR A 158 -0.10 15.51 -20.29
N GLY A 159 -0.41 14.38 -20.91
CA GLY A 159 -0.75 14.38 -22.34
C GLY A 159 0.46 14.62 -23.26
N ALA A 160 0.74 13.63 -24.11
CA ALA A 160 1.58 13.65 -25.31
C ALA A 160 3.10 13.48 -25.13
N GLU A 161 3.59 12.31 -25.52
CA GLU A 161 4.80 12.20 -26.33
C GLU A 161 4.44 11.37 -27.57
N THR A 162 4.69 11.99 -28.73
CA THR A 162 4.64 11.49 -30.10
C THR A 162 5.74 10.48 -30.39
#